data_AF-A0A2K9N841-F1
#
_entry.id   AF-A0A2K9N841-F1
#
_cell.length_a   1.000
_cell.length_b   1.000
_cell.length_c   1.000
_cell.angle_alpha   90.00
_cell.angle_beta   90.00
_cell.angle_gamma   90.00
#
_symmetry.space_group_name_H-M   'P 1'
#
loop_
_entity.id
_entity.type
_entity.pdbx_description
1 polymer ?
#
loop_
_entity_poly.entity_id
_entity_poly.type
_entity_poly.pdbx_seq_one_letter_code
_entity_poly.pdbx_strand_id
1 'polypeptide(L)'
;MRRVDFTLNGRNHSLSCEDGQEQRLLELAAYVDARMQELTGGAAGHEVQNLIATCIVLADELMEARAEVKALRAGHAPAPIVHPPAPTTAPADEAKVVAAVDTLAKRIEDIAARLERA
;
A
#
# COMPACT_ATOMS: atom_id res chain seq x y z
N MET A 1 1.52 -13.54 -30.99
CA MET A 1 0.39 -12.58 -31.14
C MET A 1 -0.85 -13.40 -31.41
N ARG A 2 -1.71 -13.48 -30.39
CA ARG A 2 -2.93 -14.26 -30.44
C ARG A 2 -4.12 -13.33 -30.36
N ARG A 3 -5.26 -13.81 -30.86
CA ARG A 3 -6.54 -13.12 -30.80
C ARG A 3 -7.46 -13.90 -29.89
N VAL A 4 -8.16 -13.18 -29.02
CA VAL A 4 -9.11 -13.74 -28.08
C VAL A 4 -10.46 -13.12 -28.36
N ASP A 5 -11.43 -13.98 -28.62
CA ASP A 5 -12.82 -13.59 -28.86
C ASP A 5 -13.61 -13.71 -27.55
N PHE A 6 -14.46 -12.73 -27.28
CA PHE A 6 -15.28 -12.67 -26.08
C PHE A 6 -16.57 -11.92 -26.36
N THR A 7 -17.54 -12.02 -25.46
CA THR A 7 -18.83 -11.35 -25.58
C THR A 7 -18.97 -10.26 -24.52
N LEU A 8 -19.44 -9.09 -24.93
CA LEU A 8 -19.83 -7.98 -24.05
C LEU A 8 -21.21 -7.47 -24.48
N ASN A 9 -22.13 -7.33 -23.52
CA ASN A 9 -23.52 -6.90 -23.75
C ASN A 9 -24.23 -7.70 -24.86
N GLY A 10 -23.95 -9.00 -24.96
CA GLY A 10 -24.52 -9.86 -26.00
C GLY A 10 -23.92 -9.69 -27.39
N ARG A 11 -22.77 -9.00 -27.52
CA ARG A 11 -22.06 -8.84 -28.80
C ARG A 11 -20.64 -9.36 -28.75
N ASN A 12 -20.22 -9.96 -29.86
CA ASN A 12 -18.88 -10.54 -29.98
C ASN A 12 -17.85 -9.45 -30.31
N HIS A 13 -16.77 -9.47 -29.55
CA HIS A 13 -15.61 -8.59 -29.66
C HIS A 13 -14.35 -9.44 -29.71
N SER A 14 -13.26 -8.83 -30.17
CA SER A 14 -11.99 -9.53 -30.36
C SER A 14 -10.83 -8.62 -30.05
N LEU A 15 -9.94 -9.04 -29.16
CA LEU A 15 -8.73 -8.31 -28.76
C LEU A 15 -7.49 -9.14 -29.06
N SER A 16 -6.42 -8.45 -29.46
CA SER A 16 -5.11 -9.07 -29.62
C SER A 16 -4.37 -9.02 -28.30
N CYS A 17 -3.76 -10.13 -27.90
CA CYS A 17 -2.97 -10.23 -26.68
C CYS A 17 -1.62 -10.92 -26.95
N GLU A 18 -0.73 -10.76 -25.98
CA GLU A 18 0.51 -11.53 -25.91
C GLU A 18 0.20 -12.98 -25.53
N ASP A 19 1.11 -13.88 -25.90
CA ASP A 19 0.95 -15.30 -25.65
C ASP A 19 1.03 -15.54 -24.13
N GLY A 20 0.06 -16.25 -23.56
CA GLY A 20 -0.06 -16.51 -22.12
C GLY A 20 -0.98 -15.56 -21.34
N GLN A 21 -1.50 -14.49 -21.95
CA GLN A 21 -2.45 -13.57 -21.30
C GLN A 21 -3.93 -13.88 -21.63
N GLU A 22 -4.21 -14.89 -22.44
CA GLU A 22 -5.54 -15.14 -23.01
C GLU A 22 -6.59 -15.36 -21.93
N GLN A 23 -6.26 -16.18 -20.93
CA GLN A 23 -7.18 -16.50 -19.84
C GLN A 23 -7.49 -15.27 -18.98
N ARG A 24 -6.46 -14.47 -18.66
CA ARG A 24 -6.66 -13.23 -17.91
C ARG A 24 -7.55 -12.24 -18.67
N LEU A 25 -7.41 -12.16 -19.98
CA LEU A 25 -8.25 -11.29 -20.80
C LEU A 25 -9.72 -11.76 -20.79
N LEU A 26 -9.97 -13.07 -20.89
CA LEU A 26 -11.32 -13.64 -20.79
C LEU A 26 -11.96 -13.35 -19.42
N GLU A 27 -11.21 -13.50 -18.34
CA GLU A 27 -11.67 -13.18 -16.98
C GLU A 27 -12.04 -11.70 -16.83
N LEU A 28 -11.21 -10.79 -17.37
CA LEU A 28 -11.50 -9.36 -17.38
C LEU A 28 -12.72 -9.02 -18.23
N ALA A 29 -12.88 -9.63 -19.40
CA ALA A 29 -14.04 -9.44 -20.26
C ALA A 29 -15.33 -9.89 -19.57
N ALA A 30 -15.33 -11.07 -18.93
CA ALA A 30 -16.47 -11.58 -18.18
C ALA A 30 -16.83 -10.68 -16.99
N TYR A 31 -15.84 -10.16 -16.28
CA TYR A 31 -16.05 -9.19 -15.20
C TYR A 31 -16.73 -7.91 -15.72
N VAL A 32 -16.21 -7.32 -16.80
CA VAL A 32 -16.79 -6.11 -17.39
C VAL A 32 -18.21 -6.36 -17.89
N ASP A 33 -18.50 -7.52 -18.49
CA ASP A 33 -19.85 -7.89 -18.93
C ASP A 33 -20.83 -7.92 -17.75
N ALA A 34 -20.46 -8.60 -16.66
CA ALA A 34 -21.28 -8.69 -15.47
C ALA A 34 -21.56 -7.31 -14.85
N ARG A 35 -20.54 -6.45 -14.73
CA ARG A 35 -20.69 -5.08 -14.20
C ARG A 35 -21.59 -4.23 -15.09
N MET A 36 -21.46 -4.37 -16.41
CA MET A 36 -22.33 -3.66 -17.34
C MET A 36 -23.79 -4.12 -17.23
N GLN A 37 -24.04 -5.43 -17.12
CA GLN A 37 -25.38 -5.97 -16.90
C GLN A 37 -26.00 -5.44 -15.59
N GLU A 38 -25.23 -5.40 -14.51
CA GLU A 38 -25.67 -4.91 -13.21
C GLU A 38 -26.02 -3.41 -13.23
N LEU A 39 -25.18 -2.60 -13.89
CA LEU A 39 -25.33 -1.14 -13.92
C LEU A 39 -26.43 -0.67 -14.88
N THR A 40 -26.64 -1.36 -16.00
CA THR A 40 -27.51 -0.87 -17.09
C THR A 40 -28.74 -1.74 -17.31
N GLY A 41 -28.85 -2.87 -16.61
CA GLY A 41 -29.96 -3.81 -16.75
C GLY A 41 -29.97 -4.59 -18.07
N GLY A 42 -28.86 -4.58 -18.82
CA GLY A 42 -28.73 -5.38 -20.05
C GLY A 42 -29.58 -4.90 -21.23
N ALA A 43 -30.06 -3.66 -21.20
CA ALA A 43 -30.94 -3.14 -22.24
C ALA A 43 -30.23 -3.12 -23.62
N ALA A 44 -30.82 -3.83 -24.58
CA ALA A 44 -30.38 -3.81 -25.96
C ALA A 44 -30.59 -2.42 -26.60
N GLY A 45 -29.70 -2.01 -27.50
CA GLY A 45 -29.84 -0.78 -28.29
C GLY A 45 -29.07 0.45 -27.78
N HIS A 46 -28.46 0.39 -26.59
CA HIS A 46 -27.69 1.49 -25.99
C HIS A 46 -26.25 1.09 -25.62
N GLU A 47 -25.62 0.23 -26.42
CA GLU A 47 -24.32 -0.38 -26.08
C GLU A 47 -23.22 0.65 -25.80
N VAL A 48 -23.11 1.71 -26.61
CA VAL A 48 -22.09 2.75 -26.41
C VAL A 48 -22.34 3.50 -25.11
N GLN A 49 -23.59 3.88 -24.82
CA GLN A 49 -23.94 4.56 -23.58
C GLN A 49 -23.73 3.65 -22.36
N ASN A 50 -24.09 2.38 -22.47
CA ASN A 50 -23.88 1.38 -21.43
C ASN A 50 -22.39 1.20 -21.11
N LEU A 51 -21.56 1.12 -22.15
CA LEU A 51 -20.11 1.01 -22.01
C LEU A 51 -19.52 2.28 -21.38
N ILE A 52 -19.94 3.48 -21.81
CA ILE A 52 -19.50 4.75 -21.22
C ILE A 52 -19.84 4.80 -19.73
N ALA A 53 -21.10 4.49 -19.36
CA ALA A 53 -21.53 4.48 -17.97
C ALA A 53 -20.72 3.48 -17.13
N THR A 54 -20.56 2.26 -17.64
CA THR A 54 -19.78 1.19 -16.98
C THR A 54 -18.32 1.61 -16.77
N CYS A 55 -17.68 2.19 -17.79
CA CYS A 55 -16.30 2.66 -17.71
C CYS A 55 -16.12 3.77 -16.66
N ILE A 56 -17.06 4.72 -16.58
CA ILE A 56 -17.00 5.80 -15.59
C ILE A 56 -17.10 5.23 -14.17
N VAL A 57 -18.05 4.33 -13.93
CA VAL A 57 -18.23 3.71 -12.60
C VAL A 57 -17.01 2.88 -12.20
N LEU A 58 -16.49 2.02 -13.09
CA LEU A 58 -15.30 1.23 -12.81
C LEU A 58 -14.06 2.09 -12.56
N ALA A 59 -13.94 3.25 -13.23
CA ALA A 59 -12.86 4.19 -12.99
C ALA A 59 -12.97 4.82 -11.59
N ASP A 60 -14.17 5.20 -11.16
CA ASP A 60 -14.44 5.76 -9.83
C ASP A 60 -14.08 4.75 -8.73
N GLU A 61 -14.58 3.51 -8.84
CA GLU A 61 -14.27 2.40 -7.92
C GLU A 61 -12.75 2.13 -7.84
N LEU A 62 -12.06 2.14 -8.99
CA LEU A 62 -10.61 1.97 -9.04
C LEU A 62 -9.87 3.13 -8.37
N MET A 63 -10.37 4.36 -8.51
CA MET A 63 -9.79 5.53 -7.85
C MET A 63 -9.97 5.47 -6.34
N GLU A 64 -11.14 5.08 -5.86
CA GLU A 64 -11.43 4.87 -4.44
C GLU A 64 -10.54 3.77 -3.85
N ALA A 65 -10.47 2.60 -4.49
CA ALA A 65 -9.62 1.50 -4.05
C ALA A 65 -8.12 1.90 -4.02
N ARG A 66 -7.65 2.67 -5.00
CA ARG A 66 -6.27 3.19 -5.00
C ARG A 66 -6.03 4.20 -3.87
N ALA A 67 -7.00 5.05 -3.57
CA ALA A 67 -6.93 6.00 -2.46
C ALA A 67 -6.86 5.27 -1.11
N GLU A 68 -7.69 4.24 -0.92
CA GLU A 68 -7.68 3.39 0.28
C GLU A 68 -6.35 2.67 0.45
N VAL A 69 -5.84 2.01 -0.60
CA VAL A 69 -4.51 1.36 -0.57
C VAL A 69 -3.41 2.36 -0.23
N LYS A 70 -3.48 3.60 -0.75
CA LYS A 70 -2.51 4.66 -0.42
C LYS A 70 -2.61 5.07 1.04
N ALA A 71 -3.82 5.24 1.58
CA ALA A 71 -4.04 5.58 2.99
C ALA A 71 -3.53 4.49 3.93
N LEU A 72 -3.83 3.21 3.62
CA LEU A 72 -3.31 2.07 4.37
C LEU A 72 -1.79 2.01 4.33
N ARG A 73 -1.17 2.22 3.17
CA ARG A 73 0.30 2.29 3.04
C ARG A 73 0.90 3.48 3.77
N ALA A 74 0.21 4.61 3.85
CA ALA A 74 0.66 5.77 4.62
C ALA A 74 0.57 5.53 6.14
N GLY A 75 -0.46 4.79 6.60
CA GLY A 75 -0.58 4.33 7.98
C GLY A 75 0.39 3.21 8.36
N HIS A 76 0.93 2.49 7.39
CA HIS A 76 1.98 1.45 7.55
C HIS A 76 3.37 1.89 7.12
N ALA A 77 3.54 3.14 6.67
CA ALA A 77 4.87 3.71 6.62
C ALA A 77 5.32 3.79 8.09
N PRO A 78 6.50 3.24 8.48
CA PRO A 78 7.10 3.72 9.70
C PRO A 78 7.13 5.23 9.53
N ALA A 79 6.50 5.96 10.45
CA ALA A 79 6.66 7.40 10.48
C ALA A 79 8.15 7.65 10.26
N PRO A 80 8.57 8.56 9.35
CA PRO A 80 9.96 8.97 9.38
C PRO A 80 10.18 9.27 10.85
N ILE A 81 11.18 8.62 11.45
CA ILE A 81 11.61 9.01 12.77
C ILE A 81 12.09 10.43 12.52
N VAL A 82 11.17 11.39 12.64
CA VAL A 82 11.46 12.74 13.00
C VAL A 82 12.00 12.52 14.40
N HIS A 83 13.28 12.18 14.45
CA HIS A 83 14.09 12.62 15.55
C HIS A 83 13.77 14.12 15.56
N PRO A 84 13.07 14.65 16.58
CA PRO A 84 13.16 16.08 16.82
C PRO A 84 14.66 16.40 16.73
N PRO A 85 15.09 17.51 16.09
CA PRO A 85 16.49 17.87 16.13
C PRO A 85 16.92 17.70 17.58
N ALA A 86 17.86 16.76 17.80
CA ALA A 86 18.28 16.44 19.16
C ALA A 86 18.58 17.80 19.78
N PRO A 87 18.06 18.11 20.99
CA PRO A 87 18.49 19.33 21.65
C PRO A 87 20.01 19.23 21.63
N THR A 88 20.68 20.16 20.93
CA THR A 88 22.13 20.21 20.90
C THR A 88 22.54 20.35 22.35
N THR A 89 22.84 19.23 23.00
CA THR A 89 23.41 19.21 24.33
C THR A 89 24.69 19.99 24.16
N ALA A 90 24.76 21.15 24.82
CA ALA A 90 25.99 21.90 24.87
C ALA A 90 27.10 20.92 25.30
N PRO A 91 28.34 21.04 24.78
CA PRO A 91 29.43 20.12 25.12
C PRO A 91 29.68 19.99 26.64
N ALA A 92 29.23 20.97 27.42
CA ALA A 92 29.23 20.95 28.88
C ALA A 92 28.28 19.91 29.51
N ASP A 93 27.18 19.53 28.86
CA ASP A 93 26.23 18.54 29.39
C ASP A 93 26.67 17.10 29.06
N GLU A 94 27.31 16.88 27.91
CA GLU A 94 27.93 15.59 27.57
C GLU A 94 29.06 15.23 28.54
N ALA A 95 29.92 16.20 28.88
CA ALA A 95 30.98 16.00 29.88
C ALA A 95 30.45 15.63 31.28
N LYS A 96 29.29 16.17 31.68
CA LYS A 96 28.64 15.82 32.96
C LYS A 96 28.08 14.40 32.93
N VAL A 97 27.52 13.95 31.81
CA VAL A 97 26.99 12.59 31.67
C VAL A 97 28.13 11.57 31.74
N VAL A 98 29.24 11.80 31.05
CA VAL A 98 30.43 10.95 31.12
C VAL A 98 30.95 10.86 32.56
N ALA A 99 31.10 12.00 33.24
CA ALA A 99 31.53 12.02 34.64
C ALA A 99 30.57 11.29 35.60
N ALA A 100 29.25 11.37 35.34
CA ALA A 100 28.25 10.67 36.14
C ALA A 100 28.32 9.13 35.93
N VAL A 101 28.55 8.67 34.70
CA VAL A 101 28.75 7.25 34.38
C VAL A 101 30.02 6.71 35.05
N ASP A 102 31.14 7.42 34.98
CA ASP A 102 32.38 7.03 35.65
C ASP A 102 32.23 6.94 37.17
N THR A 103 31.48 7.89 37.75
CA THR A 103 31.21 7.89 39.20
C THR A 103 30.36 6.69 39.61
N LEU A 104 29.37 6.32 38.79
CA LEU A 104 28.53 5.16 39.04
C LEU A 104 29.31 3.86 38.90
N ALA A 105 30.16 3.74 37.88
CA ALA A 105 31.03 2.58 37.67
C ALA A 105 31.94 2.34 38.89
N LYS A 106 32.60 3.39 39.38
CA LYS A 106 33.41 3.33 40.61
C LYS A 106 32.62 2.87 41.83
N ARG A 107 31.38 3.35 41.99
CA ARG A 107 30.53 2.91 43.10
C ARG A 107 30.15 1.44 43.00
N ILE A 108 29.93 0.92 41.79
CA ILE A 108 29.64 -0.50 41.58
C ILE A 108 30.88 -1.34 41.93
N GLU A 109 32.06 -0.92 41.48
CA GLU A 109 33.33 -1.58 41.83
C GLU A 109 33.58 -1.60 43.34
N ASP A 110 33.37 -0.48 44.03
CA ASP A 110 33.51 -0.40 45.49
C ASP A 110 32.53 -1.31 46.23
N ILE A 111 31.28 -1.42 45.75
CA ILE A 111 30.29 -2.33 46.32
C ILE A 111 30.68 -3.78 46.07
N ALA A 112 31.11 -4.12 44.86
CA ALA A 112 31.59 -5.46 44.52
C ALA A 112 32.79 -5.86 45.38
N ALA A 113 33.79 -4.99 45.52
CA ALA A 113 34.96 -5.21 46.37
C ALA A 113 34.61 -5.31 47.86
N ARG A 114 33.51 -4.71 48.32
CA ARG A 114 33.00 -4.89 49.69
C ARG A 114 32.30 -6.23 49.88
N LEU A 115 31.55 -6.69 48.87
CA LEU A 115 30.89 -7.99 48.89
C LEU A 115 31.88 -9.16 48.82
N GLU A 116 32.97 -9.02 48.06
CA GLU A 116 34.01 -10.06 47.99
C GLU A 116 34.84 -10.19 49.27
N ARG A 117 34.86 -9.14 50.11
CA ARG A 117 35.56 -9.12 51.41
C ARG A 117 34.66 -9.49 52.59
N ALA A 118 33.37 -9.74 52.35
CA ALA A 118 32.39 -10.17 53.35
C ALA A 118 32.22 -11.70 53.32
#